data_AF-A0AA95K427-F1
#
_entry.id   AF-A0AA95K427-F1
#
_cell.length_a   1.000
_cell.length_b   1.000
_cell.length_c   1.000
_cell.angle_alpha   90.00
_cell.angle_beta   90.00
_cell.angle_gamma   90.00
#
_symmetry.space_group_name_H-M   'P 1'
#
loop_
_entity.id
_entity.type
_entity.pdbx_description
1 polymer ?
#
loop_
_entity_poly.entity_id
_entity_poly.type
_entity_poly.pdbx_seq_one_letter_code
_entity_poly.pdbx_strand_id
1 'polypeptide(L)'
;MNFCFNLDEISSFITKAELGFLTPNEHTYLQKMIAAQSVINQFSKNFNEQALQYNKLVSKYYKWICYSFEKKNISKKDLTELLLLKNSLEKINSYEKNKTNNTDKPLSFFCKLNELAKIWNFNLEKNEKSIINFLKIFMKEMYYIPEYLIESVMQLVVESWRPVFFPIGSIFTKKFSLKEIEEYFFGENSKPDYQTHIIDRIDRFFSLVGVGHTNHLFLSKKNDFELYEASLIVHELQHIVDAKQQKILPEGMHLVDHLFLAEKNALNAERIFLNGNGVSKKGKYNWLEANLFYPLLLLKCELHSYLNNEIDIINFKSICLSHGMDPVTLSTLFDWGAPFQMGIYCAAVLELEQNWKKYIQ
;
A
#
# COMPACT_ATOMS: atom_id res chain seq x y z
N MET A 1 -9.32 -19.80 12.06
CA MET A 1 -7.91 -19.86 12.47
C MET A 1 -7.51 -18.45 12.83
N ASN A 2 -6.85 -18.24 13.97
CA ASN A 2 -6.34 -16.92 14.33
C ASN A 2 -4.91 -16.83 13.84
N PHE A 3 -4.62 -15.78 13.08
CA PHE A 3 -3.34 -15.63 12.43
C PHE A 3 -2.64 -14.40 13.02
N CYS A 4 -1.74 -14.61 13.97
CA CYS A 4 -0.76 -13.62 14.38
C CYS A 4 0.61 -14.08 13.90
N PHE A 5 1.23 -13.36 12.96
CA PHE A 5 2.56 -13.70 12.51
C PHE A 5 3.62 -12.95 13.32
N ASN A 6 4.61 -13.70 13.77
CA ASN A 6 5.90 -13.19 14.20
C ASN A 6 5.85 -12.14 15.34
N LEU A 7 4.98 -12.37 16.34
CA LEU A 7 4.85 -11.50 17.53
C LEU A 7 6.16 -11.36 18.31
N ASP A 8 7.01 -12.38 18.31
CA ASP A 8 8.30 -12.36 18.99
C ASP A 8 9.26 -11.36 18.35
N GLU A 9 9.32 -11.33 17.01
CA GLU A 9 10.14 -10.37 16.27
C GLU A 9 9.59 -8.94 16.43
N ILE A 10 8.26 -8.76 16.35
CA ILE A 10 7.61 -7.47 16.65
C ILE A 10 7.99 -7.00 18.07
N SER A 11 7.88 -7.88 19.06
CA SER A 11 8.24 -7.59 20.45
C SER A 11 9.71 -7.23 20.61
N SER A 12 10.60 -7.93 19.89
CA SER A 12 12.04 -7.67 19.87
C SER A 12 12.35 -6.27 19.34
N PHE A 13 11.78 -5.88 18.19
CA PHE A 13 11.99 -4.53 17.65
C PHE A 13 11.40 -3.44 18.54
N ILE A 14 10.23 -3.65 19.12
CA ILE A 14 9.65 -2.69 20.07
C ILE A 14 10.57 -2.51 21.29
N THR A 15 11.14 -3.60 21.80
CA THR A 15 12.10 -3.55 22.91
C THR A 15 13.36 -2.77 22.49
N LYS A 16 13.91 -3.02 21.30
CA LYS A 16 15.02 -2.22 20.75
C LYS A 16 14.66 -0.73 20.63
N ALA A 17 13.42 -0.41 20.24
CA ALA A 17 12.92 0.95 20.15
C ALA A 17 12.92 1.63 21.53
N GLU A 18 12.34 0.97 22.53
CA GLU A 18 12.28 1.45 23.92
C GLU A 18 13.69 1.68 24.50
N LEU A 19 14.66 0.85 24.13
CA LEU A 19 16.05 0.97 24.55
C LEU A 19 16.88 1.96 23.70
N GLY A 20 16.34 2.51 22.61
CA GLY A 20 17.03 3.47 21.74
C GLY A 20 18.05 2.87 20.77
N PHE A 21 17.96 1.56 20.49
CA PHE A 21 18.88 0.84 19.60
C PHE A 21 18.26 0.46 18.25
N LEU A 22 17.02 0.86 17.98
CA LEU A 22 16.34 0.53 16.73
C LEU A 22 16.95 1.30 15.56
N THR A 23 17.47 0.59 14.58
CA THR A 23 18.00 1.21 13.35
C THR A 23 16.86 1.69 12.44
N PRO A 24 17.11 2.60 11.48
CA PRO A 24 16.09 3.04 10.53
C PRO A 24 15.45 1.89 9.73
N ASN A 25 16.25 0.94 9.25
CA ASN A 25 15.75 -0.22 8.49
C ASN A 25 14.84 -1.11 9.33
N GLU A 26 15.23 -1.39 10.59
CA GLU A 26 14.40 -2.16 11.52
C GLU A 26 13.12 -1.40 11.88
N HIS A 27 13.18 -0.07 11.98
CA HIS A 27 12.00 0.75 12.22
C HIS A 27 11.00 0.67 11.06
N THR A 28 11.47 0.86 9.83
CA THR A 28 10.65 0.70 8.62
C THR A 28 10.06 -0.70 8.53
N TYR A 29 10.85 -1.73 8.83
CA TYR A 29 10.38 -3.11 8.82
C TYR A 29 9.32 -3.39 9.90
N LEU A 30 9.52 -2.92 11.13
CA LEU A 30 8.54 -3.01 12.22
C LEU A 30 7.20 -2.36 11.83
N GLN A 31 7.23 -1.19 11.18
CA GLN A 31 6.02 -0.52 10.70
C GLN A 31 5.25 -1.41 9.71
N LYS A 32 5.96 -2.01 8.73
CA LYS A 32 5.37 -2.95 7.78
C LYS A 32 4.78 -4.18 8.49
N MET A 33 5.43 -4.70 9.52
CA MET A 33 4.93 -5.84 10.30
C MET A 33 3.62 -5.54 11.01
N ILE A 34 3.54 -4.38 11.65
CA ILE A 34 2.31 -3.91 12.30
C ILE A 34 1.22 -3.65 11.26
N ALA A 35 1.56 -3.15 10.07
CA ALA A 35 0.62 -2.99 8.96
C ALA A 35 0.01 -4.29 8.49
N ALA A 36 0.86 -5.26 8.14
CA ALA A 36 0.42 -6.58 7.74
C ALA A 36 -0.44 -7.23 8.82
N GLN A 37 -0.02 -7.19 10.09
CA GLN A 37 -0.79 -7.82 11.18
C GLN A 37 -2.14 -7.13 11.41
N SER A 38 -2.21 -5.81 11.25
CA SER A 38 -3.46 -5.06 11.36
C SER A 38 -4.46 -5.46 10.26
N VAL A 39 -3.99 -5.61 9.02
CA VAL A 39 -4.80 -6.10 7.89
C VAL A 39 -5.30 -7.52 8.16
N ILE A 40 -4.41 -8.41 8.55
CA ILE A 40 -4.73 -9.81 8.86
C ILE A 40 -5.79 -9.93 9.96
N ASN A 41 -5.73 -9.07 10.97
CA ASN A 41 -6.70 -9.07 12.07
C ASN A 41 -8.13 -8.79 11.57
N GLN A 42 -8.31 -8.06 10.47
CA GLN A 42 -9.64 -7.80 9.88
C GLN A 42 -10.32 -9.08 9.36
N PHE A 43 -9.52 -10.07 8.96
CA PHE A 43 -10.01 -11.37 8.47
C PHE A 43 -10.09 -12.43 9.56
N SER A 44 -9.59 -12.12 10.77
CA SER A 44 -9.60 -13.03 11.92
C SER A 44 -10.90 -12.88 12.72
N LYS A 45 -11.67 -13.96 12.84
CA LYS A 45 -13.02 -13.91 13.45
C LYS A 45 -13.03 -13.94 14.99
N ASN A 46 -11.95 -14.34 15.65
CA ASN A 46 -11.95 -14.60 17.10
C ASN A 46 -10.87 -13.78 17.82
N PHE A 47 -11.26 -13.05 18.86
CA PHE A 47 -10.31 -12.53 19.85
C PHE A 47 -9.72 -13.70 20.65
N ASN A 48 -8.39 -13.84 20.65
CA ASN A 48 -7.65 -14.78 21.49
C ASN A 48 -6.49 -14.08 22.21
N GLU A 49 -5.73 -14.85 22.99
CA GLU A 49 -4.57 -14.38 23.74
C GLU A 49 -3.50 -13.71 22.86
N GLN A 50 -3.28 -14.22 21.63
CA GLN A 50 -2.33 -13.62 20.68
C GLN A 50 -2.78 -12.24 20.19
N ALA A 51 -4.07 -12.05 19.93
CA ALA A 51 -4.61 -10.73 19.59
C ALA A 51 -4.44 -9.74 20.76
N LEU A 52 -4.67 -10.19 21.99
CA LEU A 52 -4.43 -9.39 23.20
C LEU A 52 -2.94 -9.05 23.37
N GLN A 53 -2.04 -9.98 23.06
CA GLN A 53 -0.60 -9.74 23.08
C GLN A 53 -0.19 -8.73 22.01
N TYR A 54 -0.68 -8.87 20.78
CA TYR A 54 -0.46 -7.91 19.70
C TYR A 54 -0.90 -6.50 20.11
N ASN A 55 -2.11 -6.36 20.66
CA ASN A 55 -2.61 -5.04 21.07
C ASN A 55 -1.75 -4.42 22.19
N LYS A 56 -1.28 -5.23 23.16
CA LYS A 56 -0.32 -4.77 24.17
C LYS A 56 1.00 -4.28 23.54
N LEU A 57 1.52 -5.00 22.56
CA LEU A 57 2.73 -4.61 21.82
C LEU A 57 2.51 -3.29 21.06
N VAL A 58 1.42 -3.19 20.30
CA VAL A 58 1.03 -1.97 19.58
C VAL A 58 0.86 -0.79 20.54
N SER A 59 0.24 -0.98 21.70
CA SER A 59 0.12 0.04 22.74
C SER A 59 1.48 0.53 23.26
N LYS A 60 2.45 -0.38 23.45
CA LYS A 60 3.83 0.01 23.85
C LYS A 60 4.51 0.81 22.74
N TYR A 61 4.43 0.32 21.52
CA TYR A 61 5.04 0.99 20.37
C TYR A 61 4.43 2.38 20.13
N TYR A 62 3.10 2.51 20.27
CA TYR A 62 2.41 3.80 20.20
C TYR A 62 2.93 4.80 21.24
N LYS A 63 3.15 4.38 22.50
CA LYS A 63 3.74 5.26 23.52
C LYS A 63 5.14 5.72 23.12
N TRP A 64 5.95 4.81 22.57
CA TRP A 64 7.28 5.14 22.07
C TRP A 64 7.24 6.11 20.87
N ILE A 65 6.29 5.94 19.94
CA ILE A 65 6.07 6.87 18.82
C ILE A 65 5.73 8.26 19.35
N CYS A 66 4.79 8.37 20.28
CA CYS A 66 4.41 9.65 20.88
C CYS A 66 5.60 10.35 21.55
N TYR A 67 6.41 9.60 22.32
CA TYR A 67 7.64 10.14 22.90
C TYR A 67 8.67 10.55 21.85
N SER A 68 8.84 9.73 20.80
CA SER A 68 9.80 10.01 19.74
C SER A 68 9.39 11.21 18.89
N PHE A 69 8.08 11.44 18.70
CA PHE A 69 7.55 12.61 18.00
C PHE A 69 7.96 13.95 18.63
N GLU A 70 8.28 13.97 19.93
CA GLU A 70 8.70 15.15 20.68
C GLU A 70 10.23 15.41 20.62
N LYS A 71 11.01 14.50 20.02
CA LYS A 71 12.47 14.65 19.94
C LYS A 71 12.87 15.76 18.96
N LYS A 72 13.94 16.47 19.31
CA LYS A 72 14.57 17.47 18.43
C LYS A 72 15.38 16.77 17.33
N ASN A 73 15.42 17.35 16.12
CA ASN A 73 16.21 16.92 14.96
C ASN A 73 15.72 15.63 14.25
N ILE A 74 14.42 15.51 14.01
CA ILE A 74 13.83 14.47 13.14
C ILE A 74 13.70 15.01 11.71
N SER A 75 13.98 14.19 10.69
CA SER A 75 13.78 14.59 9.30
C SER A 75 12.28 14.78 9.00
N LYS A 76 11.95 15.60 8.00
CA LYS A 76 10.53 15.79 7.59
C LYS A 76 9.87 14.47 7.18
N LYS A 77 10.63 13.58 6.54
CA LYS A 77 10.17 12.26 6.11
C LYS A 77 9.86 11.37 7.32
N ASP A 78 10.80 11.22 8.24
CA ASP A 78 10.60 10.40 9.44
C ASP A 78 9.45 10.94 10.29
N LEU A 79 9.32 12.27 10.41
CA LEU A 79 8.23 12.90 11.15
C LEU A 79 6.87 12.66 10.47
N THR A 80 6.85 12.64 9.13
CA THR A 80 5.67 12.29 8.34
C THR A 80 5.25 10.84 8.60
N GLU A 81 6.18 9.91 8.48
CA GLU A 81 5.92 8.48 8.74
C GLU A 81 5.43 8.24 10.17
N LEU A 82 6.07 8.89 11.16
CA LEU A 82 5.64 8.85 12.55
C LEU A 82 4.22 9.42 12.74
N LEU A 83 3.87 10.53 12.09
CA LEU A 83 2.52 11.11 12.18
C LEU A 83 1.46 10.18 11.59
N LEU A 84 1.73 9.62 10.40
CA LEU A 84 0.82 8.70 9.73
C LEU A 84 0.60 7.44 10.58
N LEU A 85 1.69 6.85 11.06
CA LEU A 85 1.67 5.70 11.94
C LEU A 85 0.94 5.99 13.25
N LYS A 86 1.25 7.12 13.90
CA LYS A 86 0.58 7.56 15.13
C LYS A 86 -0.94 7.62 14.94
N ASN A 87 -1.40 8.24 13.85
CA ASN A 87 -2.84 8.35 13.53
C ASN A 87 -3.48 6.97 13.29
N SER A 88 -2.82 6.08 12.55
CA SER A 88 -3.30 4.72 12.32
C SER A 88 -3.38 3.91 13.62
N LEU A 89 -2.39 4.02 14.50
CA LEU A 89 -2.40 3.35 15.80
C LEU A 89 -3.38 3.97 16.79
N GLU A 90 -3.67 5.27 16.71
CA GLU A 90 -4.72 5.93 17.49
C GLU A 90 -6.10 5.36 17.20
N LYS A 91 -6.40 5.01 15.94
CA LYS A 91 -7.64 4.29 15.60
C LYS A 91 -7.69 2.97 16.37
N ILE A 92 -6.64 2.16 16.30
CA ILE A 92 -6.57 0.86 16.98
C ILE A 92 -6.72 1.02 18.50
N ASN A 93 -6.00 1.96 19.11
CA ASN A 93 -6.04 2.21 20.56
C ASN A 93 -7.36 2.84 21.03
N SER A 94 -8.01 3.69 20.22
CA SER A 94 -9.29 4.31 20.57
C SER A 94 -10.44 3.28 20.61
N TYR A 95 -10.42 2.29 19.71
CA TYR A 95 -11.35 1.15 19.77
C TYR A 95 -11.20 0.34 21.07
N GLU A 96 -9.99 0.26 21.65
CA GLU A 96 -9.78 -0.40 22.95
C GLU A 96 -10.20 0.47 24.15
N LYS A 97 -9.99 1.79 24.08
CA LYS A 97 -10.24 2.74 25.18
C LYS A 97 -11.68 3.24 25.27
N ASN A 98 -12.56 2.92 24.33
CA ASN A 98 -13.99 3.27 24.35
C ASN A 98 -14.81 2.54 25.44
N LYS A 99 -14.22 2.34 26.62
CA LYS A 99 -14.94 2.20 27.89
C LYS A 99 -14.93 3.46 28.76
N THR A 100 -14.08 4.49 28.56
CA THR A 100 -14.05 5.59 29.55
C THR A 100 -13.68 7.03 29.18
N ASN A 101 -13.10 7.45 28.04
CA ASN A 101 -12.82 8.91 27.84
C ASN A 101 -12.70 9.37 26.38
N ASN A 102 -13.14 10.61 26.13
CA ASN A 102 -13.48 11.19 24.82
C ASN A 102 -12.37 12.08 24.18
N THR A 103 -11.11 11.97 24.63
CA THR A 103 -10.03 12.92 24.27
C THR A 103 -9.15 12.48 23.09
N ASP A 104 -9.14 11.20 22.72
CA ASP A 104 -8.23 10.64 21.72
C ASP A 104 -9.02 10.22 20.45
N LYS A 105 -9.52 11.18 19.67
CA LYS A 105 -10.21 10.90 18.39
C LYS A 105 -9.25 11.05 17.20
N PRO A 106 -9.30 10.15 16.20
CA PRO A 106 -8.54 10.31 14.97
C PRO A 106 -8.80 11.68 14.32
N LEU A 107 -7.75 12.32 13.80
CA LEU A 107 -7.91 13.57 13.05
C LEU A 107 -8.84 13.36 11.84
N SER A 108 -9.65 14.37 11.53
CA SER A 108 -10.39 14.42 10.27
C SER A 108 -9.43 14.43 9.07
N PHE A 109 -9.93 14.10 7.87
CA PHE A 109 -9.12 14.00 6.66
C PHE A 109 -8.30 15.27 6.37
N PHE A 110 -8.94 16.44 6.39
CA PHE A 110 -8.23 17.70 6.20
C PHE A 110 -7.32 18.06 7.38
N CYS A 111 -7.71 17.78 8.64
CA CYS A 111 -6.83 18.05 9.78
C CYS A 111 -5.54 17.24 9.70
N LYS A 112 -5.62 15.96 9.30
CA LYS A 112 -4.45 15.12 9.03
C LYS A 112 -3.58 15.74 7.93
N LEU A 113 -4.19 16.16 6.81
CA LEU A 113 -3.48 16.82 5.71
C LEU A 113 -2.79 18.11 6.14
N ASN A 114 -3.44 18.89 7.01
CA ASN A 114 -2.90 20.14 7.55
C ASN A 114 -1.71 19.91 8.49
N GLU A 115 -1.77 18.91 9.37
CA GLU A 115 -0.62 18.53 10.20
C GLU A 115 0.57 18.05 9.35
N LEU A 116 0.29 17.27 8.30
CA LEU A 116 1.32 16.90 7.32
C LEU A 116 1.90 18.13 6.64
N ALA A 117 1.07 19.07 6.17
CA ALA A 117 1.56 20.29 5.53
C ALA A 117 2.48 21.12 6.42
N LYS A 118 2.19 21.19 7.74
CA LYS A 118 3.07 21.84 8.72
C LYS A 118 4.44 21.18 8.80
N ILE A 119 4.53 19.84 8.80
CA ILE A 119 5.82 19.11 8.77
C ILE A 119 6.65 19.54 7.56
N TRP A 120 5.99 19.75 6.43
CA TRP A 120 6.62 20.15 5.18
C TRP A 120 6.88 21.66 5.05
N ASN A 121 6.53 22.47 6.05
CA ASN A 121 6.55 23.94 6.03
C ASN A 121 5.66 24.53 4.91
N PHE A 122 4.54 23.89 4.62
CA PHE A 122 3.57 24.33 3.63
C PHE A 122 2.36 24.95 4.31
N ASN A 123 1.98 26.17 3.90
CA ASN A 123 0.78 26.84 4.40
C ASN A 123 -0.46 26.30 3.65
N LEU A 124 -1.07 25.25 4.19
CA LEU A 124 -2.23 24.62 3.58
C LEU A 124 -3.49 25.45 3.80
N GLU A 125 -4.15 25.79 2.71
CA GLU A 125 -5.47 26.42 2.72
C GLU A 125 -6.52 25.40 2.33
N LYS A 126 -7.75 25.55 2.86
CA LYS A 126 -8.87 24.67 2.51
C LYS A 126 -9.48 25.06 1.16
N ASN A 127 -8.70 24.94 0.09
CA ASN A 127 -9.15 25.07 -1.29
C ASN A 127 -8.41 24.08 -2.20
N GLU A 128 -9.02 23.77 -3.34
CA GLU A 128 -8.54 22.77 -4.29
C GLU A 128 -7.10 23.02 -4.74
N LYS A 129 -6.77 24.25 -5.13
CA LYS A 129 -5.43 24.60 -5.61
C LYS A 129 -4.35 24.37 -4.54
N SER A 130 -4.59 24.81 -3.30
CA SER A 130 -3.64 24.64 -2.20
C SER A 130 -3.45 23.17 -1.84
N ILE A 131 -4.54 22.40 -1.77
CA ILE A 131 -4.51 20.96 -1.50
C ILE A 131 -3.76 20.21 -2.60
N ILE A 132 -4.08 20.47 -3.87
CA ILE A 132 -3.40 19.85 -5.02
C ILE A 132 -1.89 20.14 -4.98
N ASN A 133 -1.51 21.40 -4.76
CA ASN A 133 -0.09 21.77 -4.70
C ASN A 133 0.66 21.04 -3.58
N PHE A 134 0.04 20.92 -2.40
CA PHE A 134 0.65 20.16 -1.31
C PHE A 134 0.76 18.66 -1.64
N LEU A 135 -0.29 18.06 -2.22
CA LEU A 135 -0.28 16.64 -2.61
C LEU A 135 0.80 16.35 -3.66
N LYS A 136 1.05 17.25 -4.61
CA LYS A 136 2.15 17.11 -5.58
C LYS A 136 3.51 17.07 -4.91
N ILE A 137 3.75 17.96 -3.94
CA ILE A 137 4.97 17.93 -3.12
C ILE A 137 5.07 16.60 -2.39
N PHE A 138 3.97 16.17 -1.77
CA PHE A 138 3.93 14.92 -1.02
C PHE A 138 4.27 13.70 -1.89
N MET A 139 3.65 13.60 -3.07
CA MET A 139 3.93 12.53 -4.05
C MET A 139 5.39 12.51 -4.52
N LYS A 140 6.00 13.68 -4.69
CA LYS A 140 7.41 13.82 -5.10
C LYS A 140 8.35 13.39 -3.98
N GLU A 141 8.16 13.94 -2.79
CA GLU A 141 9.13 13.83 -1.70
C GLU A 141 8.97 12.55 -0.87
N MET A 142 7.74 12.06 -0.67
CA MET A 142 7.50 10.83 0.09
C MET A 142 7.57 9.57 -0.77
N TYR A 143 7.09 9.65 -2.01
CA TYR A 143 6.93 8.47 -2.87
C TYR A 143 7.89 8.44 -4.06
N TYR A 144 8.70 9.49 -4.23
CA TYR A 144 9.70 9.59 -5.28
C TYR A 144 9.11 9.48 -6.69
N ILE A 145 7.89 9.96 -6.88
CA ILE A 145 7.24 9.97 -8.20
C ILE A 145 7.86 11.12 -9.03
N PRO A 146 8.33 10.86 -10.26
CA PRO A 146 8.80 11.91 -11.16
C PRO A 146 7.74 12.98 -11.43
N GLU A 147 8.15 14.25 -11.43
CA GLU A 147 7.24 15.40 -11.54
C GLU A 147 6.34 15.37 -12.78
N TYR A 148 6.88 14.94 -13.93
CA TYR A 148 6.10 14.81 -15.16
C TYR A 148 4.97 13.76 -15.06
N LEU A 149 5.16 12.72 -14.24
CA LEU A 149 4.12 11.73 -13.94
C LEU A 149 3.14 12.26 -12.90
N ILE A 150 3.60 12.99 -11.88
CA ILE A 150 2.71 13.63 -10.90
C ILE A 150 1.70 14.54 -11.60
N GLU A 151 2.15 15.38 -12.53
CA GLU A 151 1.27 16.25 -13.31
C GLU A 151 0.23 15.44 -14.09
N SER A 152 0.67 14.35 -14.74
CA SER A 152 -0.22 13.46 -15.48
C SER A 152 -1.24 12.78 -14.57
N VAL A 153 -0.84 12.28 -13.41
CA VAL A 153 -1.75 11.67 -12.42
C VAL A 153 -2.75 12.71 -11.91
N MET A 154 -2.30 13.90 -11.51
CA MET A 154 -3.19 14.94 -10.99
C MET A 154 -4.18 15.43 -12.04
N GLN A 155 -3.76 15.55 -13.31
CA GLN A 155 -4.64 15.85 -14.42
C GLN A 155 -5.76 14.81 -14.52
N LEU A 156 -5.45 13.52 -14.43
CA LEU A 156 -6.45 12.44 -14.50
C LEU A 156 -7.38 12.39 -13.29
N VAL A 157 -6.89 12.78 -12.10
CA VAL A 157 -7.73 12.84 -10.90
C VAL A 157 -8.79 13.94 -11.03
N VAL A 158 -8.45 15.10 -11.61
CA VAL A 158 -9.37 16.24 -11.77
C VAL A 158 -10.24 16.15 -13.02
N GLU A 159 -9.78 15.46 -14.06
CA GLU A 159 -10.51 15.29 -15.31
C GLU A 159 -11.69 14.32 -15.18
N SER A 160 -12.62 14.46 -16.14
CA SER A 160 -13.67 13.47 -16.37
C SER A 160 -13.18 12.49 -17.45
N TRP A 161 -12.73 11.32 -17.03
CA TRP A 161 -12.38 10.22 -17.92
C TRP A 161 -13.44 9.13 -17.88
N ARG A 162 -13.48 8.29 -18.91
CA ARG A 162 -14.33 7.09 -18.93
C ARG A 162 -13.50 5.91 -19.43
N PRO A 163 -13.55 4.76 -18.74
CA PRO A 163 -12.83 3.60 -19.21
C PRO A 163 -13.59 2.97 -20.40
N VAL A 164 -12.86 2.47 -21.40
CA VAL A 164 -13.48 1.82 -22.57
C VAL A 164 -13.89 0.38 -22.26
N PHE A 165 -15.19 0.08 -22.19
CA PHE A 165 -15.67 -1.29 -21.94
C PHE A 165 -15.57 -2.17 -23.19
N PHE A 166 -14.98 -3.35 -23.03
CA PHE A 166 -15.01 -4.40 -24.05
C PHE A 166 -15.68 -5.67 -23.52
N PRO A 167 -16.57 -6.33 -24.28
CA PRO A 167 -17.15 -7.60 -23.85
C PRO A 167 -16.09 -8.70 -23.68
N ILE A 168 -15.91 -9.17 -22.45
CA ILE A 168 -16.24 -10.53 -22.01
C ILE A 168 -15.89 -11.78 -22.88
N GLY A 169 -14.96 -11.78 -23.85
CA GLY A 169 -14.40 -13.04 -24.35
C GLY A 169 -13.68 -13.84 -23.24
N SER A 170 -13.80 -15.18 -23.25
CA SER A 170 -13.34 -16.09 -22.19
C SER A 170 -11.87 -15.88 -21.81
N ILE A 171 -11.60 -15.69 -20.52
CA ILE A 171 -10.25 -15.67 -19.96
C ILE A 171 -9.77 -17.13 -19.87
N PHE A 172 -8.50 -17.36 -20.19
CA PHE A 172 -7.83 -18.67 -20.19
C PHE A 172 -8.20 -19.55 -18.99
N THR A 173 -8.45 -20.84 -19.25
CA THR A 173 -8.81 -21.84 -18.23
C THR A 173 -7.61 -22.38 -17.44
N LYS A 174 -6.37 -21.99 -17.80
CA LYS A 174 -5.16 -22.45 -17.10
C LYS A 174 -5.16 -21.89 -15.68
N LYS A 175 -5.06 -22.81 -14.71
CA LYS A 175 -4.81 -22.49 -13.32
C LYS A 175 -3.32 -22.70 -13.02
N PHE A 176 -2.81 -21.96 -12.05
CA PHE A 176 -1.41 -21.98 -11.63
C PHE A 176 -1.30 -22.42 -10.17
N SER A 177 -0.26 -23.19 -9.86
CA SER A 177 0.22 -23.42 -8.50
C SER A 177 1.26 -22.39 -8.10
N LEU A 178 1.44 -22.16 -6.79
CA LEU A 178 2.53 -21.30 -6.30
C LEU A 178 3.89 -21.78 -6.83
N LYS A 179 4.10 -23.10 -6.87
CA LYS A 179 5.33 -23.70 -7.37
C LYS A 179 5.61 -23.33 -8.83
N GLU A 180 4.61 -23.44 -9.71
CA GLU A 180 4.77 -23.06 -11.13
C GLU A 180 5.06 -21.56 -11.30
N ILE A 181 4.46 -20.71 -10.47
CA ILE A 181 4.71 -19.27 -10.48
C ILE A 181 6.15 -18.97 -10.06
N GLU A 182 6.62 -19.62 -8.99
CA GLU A 182 8.00 -19.51 -8.52
C GLU A 182 9.00 -20.04 -9.57
N GLU A 183 8.73 -21.19 -10.18
CA GLU A 183 9.55 -21.78 -11.24
C GLU A 183 9.62 -20.84 -12.46
N TYR A 184 8.51 -20.24 -12.86
CA TYR A 184 8.50 -19.21 -13.91
C TYR A 184 9.36 -18.01 -13.54
N PHE A 185 9.17 -17.48 -12.33
CA PHE A 185 9.72 -16.17 -11.96
C PHE A 185 11.21 -16.23 -11.63
N PHE A 186 11.64 -17.28 -10.92
CA PHE A 186 13.04 -17.46 -10.56
C PHE A 186 13.82 -18.19 -11.65
N GLY A 187 13.19 -19.08 -12.42
CA GLY A 187 13.86 -19.91 -13.41
C GLY A 187 14.99 -20.72 -12.78
N GLU A 188 16.20 -20.59 -13.32
CA GLU A 188 17.41 -21.22 -12.78
C GLU A 188 18.05 -20.44 -11.62
N ASN A 189 17.56 -19.24 -11.30
CA ASN A 189 18.12 -18.43 -10.23
C ASN A 189 17.80 -19.01 -8.85
N SER A 190 18.66 -18.74 -7.87
CA SER A 190 18.40 -19.11 -6.48
C SER A 190 17.15 -18.39 -5.96
N LYS A 191 16.13 -19.16 -5.56
CA LYS A 191 14.94 -18.64 -4.89
C LYS A 191 15.35 -17.89 -3.61
N PRO A 192 14.93 -16.63 -3.40
CA PRO A 192 15.20 -15.90 -2.18
C PRO A 192 14.48 -16.56 -0.99
N ASP A 193 15.07 -16.47 0.20
CA ASP A 193 14.42 -16.95 1.42
C ASP A 193 13.25 -16.05 1.82
N TYR A 194 12.06 -16.65 1.94
CA TYR A 194 10.83 -16.02 2.44
C TYR A 194 9.86 -17.08 2.98
N GLN A 195 8.97 -16.64 3.88
CA GLN A 195 7.91 -17.48 4.43
C GLN A 195 6.58 -17.22 3.74
N THR A 196 5.84 -18.27 3.41
CA THR A 196 4.49 -18.16 2.84
C THR A 196 3.43 -18.43 3.90
N HIS A 197 2.47 -17.52 4.00
CA HIS A 197 1.35 -17.55 4.92
C HIS A 197 0.05 -17.68 4.16
N ILE A 198 -0.76 -18.69 4.48
CA ILE A 198 -2.05 -18.92 3.83
C ILE A 198 -3.17 -18.47 4.76
N ILE A 199 -3.93 -17.49 4.33
CA ILE A 199 -4.99 -16.87 5.11
C ILE A 199 -6.28 -16.93 4.29
N ASP A 200 -7.18 -17.82 4.68
CA ASP A 200 -8.48 -17.97 4.03
C ASP A 200 -9.21 -16.62 3.99
N ARG A 201 -9.78 -16.28 2.83
CA ARG A 201 -10.63 -15.09 2.60
C ARG A 201 -9.92 -13.74 2.56
N ILE A 202 -8.58 -13.68 2.56
CA ILE A 202 -7.93 -12.43 2.14
C ILE A 202 -8.32 -12.18 0.68
N ASP A 203 -8.81 -10.98 0.39
CA ASP A 203 -9.20 -10.55 -0.94
C ASP A 203 -8.07 -9.85 -1.69
N ARG A 204 -6.89 -9.70 -1.07
CA ARG A 204 -5.66 -9.19 -1.66
C ARG A 204 -4.44 -9.99 -1.23
N PHE A 205 -3.58 -10.31 -2.19
CA PHE A 205 -2.24 -10.85 -1.92
C PHE A 205 -1.30 -9.70 -1.65
N PHE A 206 -0.35 -9.90 -0.74
CA PHE A 206 0.65 -8.88 -0.43
C PHE A 206 1.90 -9.55 0.14
N SER A 207 3.01 -8.84 0.07
CA SER A 207 4.27 -9.22 0.71
C SER A 207 4.66 -8.24 1.80
N LEU A 208 5.52 -8.72 2.68
CA LEU A 208 6.25 -7.91 3.64
C LEU A 208 7.74 -8.11 3.40
N VAL A 209 8.42 -7.01 3.10
CA VAL A 209 9.81 -7.03 2.67
C VAL A 209 10.68 -6.05 3.48
N GLY A 210 11.87 -6.52 3.85
CA GLY A 210 12.85 -5.74 4.62
C GLY A 210 14.29 -6.13 4.31
N VAL A 211 15.17 -5.13 4.18
CA VAL A 211 16.60 -5.36 3.97
C VAL A 211 17.19 -6.02 5.21
N GLY A 212 17.79 -7.21 5.03
CA GLY A 212 18.41 -7.95 6.14
C GLY A 212 17.44 -8.72 7.03
N HIS A 213 16.15 -8.75 6.68
CA HIS A 213 15.10 -9.43 7.44
C HIS A 213 14.47 -10.58 6.64
N THR A 214 13.68 -11.40 7.34
CA THR A 214 12.89 -12.47 6.72
C THR A 214 11.76 -11.84 5.90
N ASN A 215 11.62 -12.20 4.63
CA ASN A 215 10.51 -11.72 3.83
C ASN A 215 9.30 -12.63 4.01
N HIS A 216 8.09 -12.09 3.85
CA HIS A 216 6.85 -12.85 4.00
C HIS A 216 5.91 -12.63 2.81
N LEU A 217 5.22 -13.67 2.38
CA LEU A 217 4.22 -13.65 1.31
C LEU A 217 2.87 -14.14 1.86
N PHE A 218 1.81 -13.37 1.69
CA PHE A 218 0.48 -13.67 2.21
C PHE A 218 -0.49 -13.97 1.06
N LEU A 219 -1.06 -15.16 1.05
CA LEU A 219 -1.92 -15.68 -0.02
C LEU A 219 -3.23 -16.25 0.53
N SER A 220 -4.28 -16.29 -0.30
CA SER A 220 -5.55 -16.92 0.10
C SER A 220 -5.56 -18.44 -0.06
N LYS A 221 -4.67 -18.99 -0.90
CA LYS A 221 -4.58 -20.41 -1.26
C LYS A 221 -3.14 -20.74 -1.70
N LYS A 222 -2.84 -22.02 -1.94
CA LYS A 222 -1.51 -22.47 -2.46
C LYS A 222 -1.54 -22.84 -3.95
N ASN A 223 -2.71 -23.22 -4.45
CA ASN A 223 -2.91 -23.74 -5.79
C ASN A 223 -4.15 -23.11 -6.41
N ASP A 224 -4.37 -23.42 -7.68
CA ASP A 224 -5.56 -23.04 -8.44
C ASP A 224 -5.74 -21.52 -8.60
N PHE A 225 -4.62 -20.80 -8.73
CA PHE A 225 -4.61 -19.38 -9.05
C PHE A 225 -5.02 -19.16 -10.50
N GLU A 226 -5.91 -18.20 -10.72
CA GLU A 226 -6.18 -17.63 -12.03
C GLU A 226 -5.00 -16.81 -12.52
N LEU A 227 -4.98 -16.51 -13.82
CA LEU A 227 -3.87 -15.78 -14.44
C LEU A 227 -3.57 -14.43 -13.75
N TYR A 228 -4.59 -13.67 -13.35
CA TYR A 228 -4.41 -12.40 -12.66
C TYR A 228 -4.03 -12.58 -11.18
N GLU A 229 -4.55 -13.61 -10.52
CA GLU A 229 -4.08 -13.98 -9.19
C GLU A 229 -2.59 -14.36 -9.23
N ALA A 230 -2.18 -15.11 -10.25
CA ALA A 230 -0.80 -15.49 -10.47
C ALA A 230 0.10 -14.29 -10.79
N SER A 231 -0.38 -13.31 -11.58
CA SER A 231 0.39 -12.09 -11.84
C SER A 231 0.60 -11.27 -10.57
N LEU A 232 -0.42 -11.16 -9.71
CA LEU A 232 -0.27 -10.50 -8.41
C LEU A 232 0.76 -11.22 -7.53
N ILE A 233 0.86 -12.55 -7.60
CA ILE A 233 1.94 -13.25 -6.88
C ILE A 233 3.31 -12.86 -7.46
N VAL A 234 3.45 -12.79 -8.79
CA VAL A 234 4.69 -12.32 -9.44
C VAL A 234 5.06 -10.91 -8.99
N HIS A 235 4.09 -10.01 -8.84
CA HIS A 235 4.28 -8.68 -8.28
C HIS A 235 4.96 -8.73 -6.91
N GLU A 236 4.39 -9.51 -6.00
CA GLU A 236 4.90 -9.64 -4.64
C GLU A 236 6.27 -10.33 -4.60
N LEU A 237 6.52 -11.30 -5.48
CA LEU A 237 7.85 -11.91 -5.60
C LEU A 237 8.89 -10.91 -6.10
N GLN A 238 8.52 -9.94 -6.94
CA GLN A 238 9.44 -8.88 -7.38
C GLN A 238 9.85 -7.97 -6.22
N HIS A 239 8.93 -7.60 -5.32
CA HIS A 239 9.28 -6.85 -4.10
C HIS A 239 10.28 -7.62 -3.22
N ILE A 240 10.12 -8.94 -3.11
CA ILE A 240 11.04 -9.82 -2.36
C ILE A 240 12.44 -9.82 -2.99
N VAL A 241 12.52 -9.89 -4.32
CA VAL A 241 13.78 -9.84 -5.05
C VAL A 241 14.46 -8.47 -4.89
N ASP A 242 13.70 -7.38 -5.02
CA ASP A 242 14.21 -6.00 -4.91
C ASP A 242 14.82 -5.74 -3.52
N ALA A 243 14.24 -6.31 -2.46
CA ALA A 243 14.79 -6.24 -1.11
C ALA A 243 16.14 -7.00 -0.94
N LYS A 244 16.36 -8.07 -1.72
CA LYS A 244 17.60 -8.88 -1.65
C LYS A 244 18.74 -8.32 -2.47
N GLN A 245 18.45 -7.55 -3.53
CA GLN A 245 19.50 -6.98 -4.37
C GLN A 245 20.44 -6.02 -3.61
N GLN A 246 20.04 -5.53 -2.44
CA GLN A 246 20.77 -4.55 -1.61
C GLN A 246 21.30 -3.35 -2.40
N LYS A 247 20.75 -3.11 -3.59
CA LYS A 247 21.21 -2.08 -4.50
C LYS A 247 20.91 -0.74 -3.88
N ILE A 248 21.98 0.00 -3.58
CA ILE A 248 21.90 1.39 -3.15
C ILE A 248 21.74 2.23 -4.41
N LEU A 249 20.65 2.98 -4.48
CA LEU A 249 20.39 3.94 -5.54
C LEU A 249 21.32 5.16 -5.38
N PRO A 250 21.55 5.96 -6.44
CA PRO A 250 22.42 7.15 -6.38
C PRO A 250 22.12 8.11 -5.22
N GLU A 251 20.87 8.13 -4.76
CA GLU A 251 20.37 8.94 -3.64
C GLU A 251 20.70 8.35 -2.25
N GLY A 252 21.48 7.26 -2.20
CA GLY A 252 21.90 6.61 -0.94
C GLY A 252 20.82 5.74 -0.29
N MET A 253 19.72 5.46 -0.99
CA MET A 253 18.59 4.67 -0.48
C MET A 253 18.51 3.28 -1.12
N HIS A 254 17.93 2.30 -0.42
CA HIS A 254 17.67 0.99 -1.01
C HIS A 254 16.49 1.05 -1.99
N LEU A 255 16.54 0.22 -3.03
CA LEU A 255 15.46 0.09 -4.01
C LEU A 255 14.09 -0.17 -3.35
N VAL A 256 14.05 -1.05 -2.34
CA VAL A 256 12.82 -1.39 -1.59
C VAL A 256 12.21 -0.20 -0.84
N ASP A 257 13.00 0.83 -0.56
CA ASP A 257 12.54 2.06 0.09
C ASP A 257 12.18 3.16 -0.92
N HIS A 258 12.57 2.99 -2.19
CA HIS A 258 12.18 3.86 -3.29
C HIS A 258 10.84 3.38 -3.87
N LEU A 259 9.75 3.74 -3.18
CA LEU A 259 8.40 3.23 -3.44
C LEU A 259 7.98 3.25 -4.92
N PHE A 260 8.24 4.34 -5.65
CA PHE A 260 7.95 4.40 -7.09
C PHE A 260 8.71 3.36 -7.94
N LEU A 261 10.01 3.16 -7.72
CA LEU A 261 10.80 2.24 -8.53
C LEU A 261 10.51 0.79 -8.18
N ALA A 262 10.35 0.47 -6.90
CA ALA A 262 9.93 -0.86 -6.45
C ALA A 262 8.59 -1.24 -7.08
N GLU A 263 7.60 -0.34 -7.01
CA GLU A 263 6.27 -0.55 -7.60
C GLU A 263 6.33 -0.68 -9.13
N LYS A 264 7.12 0.17 -9.80
CA LYS A 264 7.33 0.07 -11.24
C LYS A 264 7.93 -1.27 -11.65
N ASN A 265 8.92 -1.76 -10.91
CA ASN A 265 9.52 -3.07 -11.18
C ASN A 265 8.48 -4.18 -11.03
N ALA A 266 7.70 -4.15 -9.94
CA ALA A 266 6.67 -5.15 -9.67
C ALA A 266 5.57 -5.17 -10.74
N LEU A 267 5.04 -4.00 -11.12
CA LEU A 267 4.07 -3.87 -12.21
C LEU A 267 4.65 -4.28 -13.57
N ASN A 268 5.93 -4.02 -13.82
CA ASN A 268 6.58 -4.49 -15.03
C ASN A 268 6.73 -6.02 -15.04
N ALA A 269 7.01 -6.64 -13.89
CA ALA A 269 7.06 -8.09 -13.74
C ALA A 269 5.70 -8.73 -14.00
N GLU A 270 4.61 -8.16 -13.46
CA GLU A 270 3.24 -8.57 -13.81
C GLU A 270 3.01 -8.53 -15.32
N ARG A 271 3.35 -7.40 -15.94
CA ARG A 271 3.14 -7.19 -17.37
C ARG A 271 3.90 -8.22 -18.21
N ILE A 272 5.15 -8.51 -17.86
CA ILE A 272 5.97 -9.52 -18.54
C ILE A 272 5.33 -10.90 -18.38
N PHE A 273 4.89 -11.27 -17.17
CA PHE A 273 4.22 -12.54 -16.90
C PHE A 273 2.93 -12.71 -17.70
N LEU A 274 2.08 -11.67 -17.72
CA LEU A 274 0.84 -11.66 -18.49
C LEU A 274 1.10 -11.82 -19.99
N ASN A 275 2.07 -11.07 -20.54
CA ASN A 275 2.45 -11.20 -21.95
C ASN A 275 3.03 -12.57 -22.27
N GLY A 276 3.89 -13.12 -21.40
CA GLY A 276 4.49 -14.46 -21.53
C GLY A 276 3.46 -15.59 -21.50
N ASN A 277 2.31 -15.37 -20.85
CA ASN A 277 1.20 -16.31 -20.81
C ASN A 277 0.09 -16.00 -21.85
N GLY A 278 0.40 -15.20 -22.88
CA GLY A 278 -0.48 -15.02 -24.03
C GLY A 278 -1.70 -14.15 -23.76
N VAL A 279 -1.61 -13.19 -22.82
CA VAL A 279 -2.70 -12.26 -22.56
C VAL A 279 -3.08 -11.48 -23.83
N SER A 280 -4.35 -11.61 -24.20
CA SER A 280 -4.96 -10.84 -25.28
C SER A 280 -4.94 -9.32 -25.01
N LYS A 281 -5.22 -8.50 -26.05
CA LYS A 281 -5.48 -7.05 -25.88
C LYS A 281 -6.49 -6.74 -24.78
N LYS A 282 -7.52 -7.59 -24.66
CA LYS A 282 -8.59 -7.48 -23.67
C LYS A 282 -8.06 -7.70 -22.25
N GLY A 283 -7.11 -8.62 -22.07
CA GLY A 283 -6.54 -8.84 -20.75
C GLY A 283 -5.52 -7.78 -20.33
N LYS A 284 -4.88 -7.11 -21.30
CA LYS A 284 -4.09 -5.90 -21.04
C LYS A 284 -4.97 -4.76 -20.52
N TYR A 285 -6.21 -4.65 -21.00
CA TYR A 285 -7.18 -3.70 -20.46
C TYR A 285 -7.53 -4.01 -19.00
N ASN A 286 -7.84 -5.26 -18.64
CA ASN A 286 -8.09 -5.62 -17.24
C ASN A 286 -6.91 -5.29 -16.32
N TRP A 287 -5.69 -5.44 -16.82
CA TRP A 287 -4.49 -5.04 -16.08
C TRP A 287 -4.42 -3.52 -15.88
N LEU A 288 -4.71 -2.72 -16.92
CA LEU A 288 -4.85 -1.27 -16.79
C LEU A 288 -6.00 -0.88 -15.85
N GLU A 289 -7.09 -1.63 -15.86
CA GLU A 289 -8.22 -1.39 -14.97
C GLU A 289 -7.86 -1.60 -13.51
N ALA A 290 -7.24 -2.74 -13.20
CA ALA A 290 -6.73 -3.06 -11.87
C ALA A 290 -5.70 -2.03 -11.37
N ASN A 291 -4.75 -1.63 -12.22
CA ASN A 291 -3.55 -0.89 -11.79
C ASN A 291 -3.55 0.61 -12.14
N LEU A 292 -4.51 1.10 -12.92
CA LEU A 292 -4.68 2.53 -13.22
C LEU A 292 -6.10 3.01 -12.90
N PHE A 293 -7.15 2.35 -13.38
CA PHE A 293 -8.52 2.88 -13.22
C PHE A 293 -9.01 2.84 -11.76
N TYR A 294 -8.90 1.70 -11.06
CA TYR A 294 -9.29 1.65 -9.64
C TYR A 294 -8.43 2.59 -8.79
N PRO A 295 -7.08 2.62 -8.92
CA PRO A 295 -6.23 3.60 -8.25
C PRO A 295 -6.65 5.06 -8.50
N LEU A 296 -6.93 5.46 -9.75
CA LEU A 296 -7.39 6.82 -10.06
C LEU A 296 -8.72 7.16 -9.39
N LEU A 297 -9.69 6.23 -9.38
CA LEU A 297 -10.96 6.43 -8.68
C LEU A 297 -10.76 6.62 -7.18
N LEU A 298 -9.85 5.86 -6.57
CA LEU A 298 -9.53 5.97 -5.15
C LEU A 298 -8.90 7.32 -4.84
N LEU A 299 -7.96 7.79 -5.66
CA LEU A 299 -7.36 9.12 -5.53
C LEU A 299 -8.39 10.23 -5.68
N LYS A 300 -9.38 10.07 -6.57
CA LYS A 300 -10.48 11.03 -6.73
C LYS A 300 -11.38 11.08 -5.49
N CYS A 301 -11.73 9.93 -4.93
CA CYS A 301 -12.48 9.85 -3.68
C CYS A 301 -11.68 10.46 -2.51
N GLU A 302 -10.37 10.21 -2.48
CA GLU A 302 -9.47 10.77 -1.47
C GLU A 302 -9.38 12.30 -1.56
N LEU A 303 -9.20 12.85 -2.77
CA LEU A 303 -9.19 14.30 -3.02
C LEU A 303 -10.50 14.95 -2.57
N HIS A 304 -11.63 14.36 -2.95
CA HIS A 304 -12.95 14.81 -2.53
C HIS A 304 -13.08 14.82 -1.00
N SER A 305 -12.57 13.79 -0.32
CA SER A 305 -12.58 13.68 1.13
C SER A 305 -11.75 14.80 1.80
N TYR A 306 -10.61 15.18 1.20
CA TYR A 306 -9.82 16.32 1.68
C TYR A 306 -10.51 17.68 1.50
N LEU A 307 -11.29 17.85 0.43
CA LEU A 307 -12.02 19.09 0.15
C LEU A 307 -13.24 19.25 1.05
N ASN A 308 -14.01 18.17 1.21
CA ASN A 308 -15.35 18.22 1.79
C ASN A 308 -15.43 17.71 3.23
N ASN A 309 -14.34 17.16 3.80
CA ASN A 309 -14.30 16.53 5.13
C ASN A 309 -15.26 15.34 5.29
N GLU A 310 -15.66 14.71 4.20
CA GLU A 310 -16.59 13.58 4.18
C GLU A 310 -15.88 12.31 3.70
N ILE A 311 -16.10 11.18 4.38
CA ILE A 311 -15.64 9.87 3.94
C ILE A 311 -16.71 9.32 3.01
N ASP A 312 -16.51 9.49 1.71
CA ASP A 312 -17.51 9.08 0.73
C ASP A 312 -17.24 7.68 0.16
N ILE A 313 -17.04 6.70 1.05
CA ILE A 313 -16.85 5.30 0.65
C ILE A 313 -18.15 4.73 0.06
N ILE A 314 -19.32 5.24 0.48
CA ILE A 314 -20.62 4.87 -0.07
C ILE A 314 -20.68 5.21 -1.57
N ASN A 315 -20.03 6.30 -2.00
CA ASN A 315 -19.93 6.62 -3.42
C ASN A 315 -18.89 5.81 -4.18
N PHE A 316 -17.95 5.08 -3.59
CA PHE A 316 -16.98 4.32 -4.40
C PHE A 316 -17.65 3.29 -5.31
N LYS A 317 -18.59 2.50 -4.77
CA LYS A 317 -19.37 1.54 -5.56
C LYS A 317 -20.19 2.26 -6.64
N SER A 318 -20.86 3.35 -6.27
CA SER A 318 -21.66 4.15 -7.23
C SER A 318 -20.79 4.76 -8.33
N ILE A 319 -19.60 5.24 -7.98
CA ILE A 319 -18.63 5.84 -8.89
C ILE A 319 -18.06 4.76 -9.82
N CYS A 320 -17.67 3.60 -9.30
CA CYS A 320 -17.25 2.45 -10.12
C CYS A 320 -18.33 2.11 -11.15
N LEU A 321 -19.58 1.93 -10.71
CA LEU A 321 -20.70 1.64 -11.60
C LEU A 321 -20.97 2.78 -12.61
N SER A 322 -20.81 4.05 -12.20
CA SER A 322 -20.95 5.20 -13.10
C SER A 322 -19.85 5.25 -14.16
N HIS A 323 -18.71 4.63 -13.87
CA HIS A 323 -17.60 4.41 -14.78
C HIS A 323 -17.58 2.96 -15.26
N GLY A 324 -18.73 2.26 -15.26
CA GLY A 324 -18.97 0.90 -15.76
C GLY A 324 -18.01 -0.19 -15.26
N MET A 325 -17.36 0.03 -14.12
CA MET A 325 -16.45 -0.88 -13.45
C MET A 325 -17.18 -1.69 -12.39
N ASP A 326 -16.76 -2.94 -12.20
CA ASP A 326 -17.29 -3.79 -11.14
C ASP A 326 -16.80 -3.30 -9.76
N PRO A 327 -17.69 -3.11 -8.77
CA PRO A 327 -17.26 -2.63 -7.47
C PRO A 327 -16.44 -3.71 -6.75
N VAL A 328 -15.14 -3.45 -6.55
CA VAL A 328 -14.26 -4.28 -5.72
C VAL A 328 -14.58 -4.11 -4.24
N THR A 329 -14.46 -5.19 -3.46
CA THR A 329 -14.51 -5.10 -2.00
C THR A 329 -13.33 -4.27 -1.52
N LEU A 330 -13.61 -3.08 -1.00
CA LEU A 330 -12.60 -2.17 -0.44
C LEU A 330 -12.31 -2.49 1.03
N SER A 331 -11.99 -3.74 1.34
CA SER A 331 -11.70 -4.14 2.74
C SER A 331 -10.49 -3.41 3.33
N THR A 332 -9.56 -2.92 2.49
CA THR A 332 -8.20 -2.49 2.90
C THR A 332 -7.72 -1.16 2.32
N LEU A 333 -8.58 -0.37 1.70
CA LEU A 333 -8.19 0.97 1.26
C LEU A 333 -8.45 1.98 2.38
N PHE A 334 -7.34 2.52 2.92
CA PHE A 334 -7.25 3.68 3.83
C PHE A 334 -7.10 3.46 5.35
N ASP A 335 -6.57 2.34 5.83
CA ASP A 335 -6.22 2.26 7.26
C ASP A 335 -4.85 2.86 7.61
N TRP A 336 -3.93 2.95 6.66
CA TRP A 336 -2.58 3.48 6.88
C TRP A 336 -2.44 4.99 6.62
N GLY A 337 -3.52 5.66 6.22
CA GLY A 337 -3.62 7.12 6.26
C GLY A 337 -2.65 7.90 5.36
N ALA A 338 -1.82 7.26 4.53
CA ALA A 338 -0.84 7.91 3.68
C ALA A 338 -1.52 8.65 2.50
N PRO A 339 -1.39 9.99 2.39
CA PRO A 339 -2.06 10.73 1.33
C PRO A 339 -1.61 10.30 -0.05
N PHE A 340 -2.54 10.00 -0.96
CA PHE A 340 -2.26 9.81 -2.38
C PHE A 340 -1.25 8.68 -2.70
N GLN A 341 -1.08 7.69 -1.81
CA GLN A 341 -0.15 6.58 -2.02
C GLN A 341 -0.45 5.79 -3.30
N MET A 342 -1.73 5.66 -3.67
CA MET A 342 -2.15 5.02 -4.93
C MET A 342 -1.66 5.75 -6.19
N GLY A 343 -1.15 6.98 -6.05
CA GLY A 343 -0.50 7.72 -7.12
C GLY A 343 0.76 7.03 -7.64
N ILE A 344 1.38 6.16 -6.84
CA ILE A 344 2.53 5.34 -7.23
C ILE A 344 2.12 4.36 -8.33
N TYR A 345 1.04 3.60 -8.10
CA TYR A 345 0.47 2.65 -9.07
C TYR A 345 0.14 3.37 -10.38
N CYS A 346 -0.60 4.48 -10.28
CA CYS A 346 -0.96 5.28 -11.45
C CYS A 346 0.30 5.72 -12.22
N ALA A 347 1.25 6.37 -11.55
CA ALA A 347 2.47 6.87 -12.18
C ALA A 347 3.28 5.76 -12.86
N ALA A 348 3.45 4.62 -12.18
CA ALA A 348 4.16 3.47 -12.72
C ALA A 348 3.46 2.90 -13.96
N VAL A 349 2.14 2.75 -13.95
CA VAL A 349 1.39 2.32 -15.14
C VAL A 349 1.51 3.33 -16.28
N LEU A 350 1.38 4.63 -16.00
CA LEU A 350 1.50 5.68 -17.02
C LEU A 350 2.89 5.68 -17.69
N GLU A 351 3.94 5.39 -16.93
CA GLU A 351 5.31 5.25 -17.47
C GLU A 351 5.46 3.96 -18.29
N LEU A 352 4.93 2.83 -17.81
CA LEU A 352 5.05 1.54 -18.47
C LEU A 352 4.22 1.48 -19.77
N GLU A 353 3.04 2.09 -19.81
CA GLU A 353 2.05 1.89 -20.88
C GLU A 353 1.69 3.13 -21.68
N GLN A 354 2.55 3.55 -22.61
CA GLN A 354 2.36 4.76 -23.43
C GLN A 354 1.00 4.92 -24.15
N ASN A 355 0.26 3.83 -24.39
CA ASN A 355 -1.07 3.86 -25.01
C ASN A 355 -2.23 4.03 -24.00
N TRP A 356 -1.96 4.21 -22.70
CA TRP A 356 -2.96 4.37 -21.65
C TRP A 356 -4.03 5.42 -22.01
N LYS A 357 -3.63 6.50 -22.69
CA LYS A 357 -4.53 7.59 -23.13
C LYS A 357 -5.71 7.11 -23.98
N LYS A 358 -5.51 6.09 -24.81
CA LYS A 358 -6.57 5.53 -25.67
C LYS A 358 -7.63 4.76 -24.89
N TYR A 359 -7.35 4.39 -23.65
CA TYR A 359 -8.24 3.59 -22.82
C TYR A 359 -9.09 4.44 -21.86
N ILE A 360 -8.75 5.73 -21.70
CA ILE A 360 -9.40 6.65 -20.76
C ILE A 360 -10.27 7.73 -21.44
N GLN A 361 -10.13 7.84 -22.77
CA GLN A 361 -10.89 8.74 -23.67
C GLN A 361 -12.09 7.98 -24.21
#